data_AF-A0A182ME09-F1
#
_entry.id   AF-A0A182ME09-F1
#
_cell.length_a   1.000
_cell.length_b   1.000
_cell.length_c   1.000
_cell.angle_alpha   90.00
_cell.angle_beta   90.00
_cell.angle_gamma   90.00
#
_symmetry.space_group_name_H-M   'P 1'
#
loop_
_entity.id
_entity.type
_entity.pdbx_description
1 polymer ?
#
loop_
_entity_poly.entity_id
_entity_poly.type
_entity_poly.pdbx_seq_one_letter_code
_entity_poly.pdbx_strand_id
1 'polypeptide(L)'
;MAALLAATRHGAMFRPSVPSVWILSWLVSYQRKSTNISAVDSFISELMENKKLKWKVLNSRHRSAKTKYASQKSEHELGMNVLTPTDTILRSSFRFSELYNELTNNPLVIDISQLDVSQVDHLLETALNERNVEDVNRLLAQILEYKHLPSLPVLNAALKFLSHQTQMEMIEQLTALFLELHPEEQQSTAIGRLEHYKALCQWKLGNTLKSLEAFRAIMADCNDDQLLTVDHILLEMIDETIGRKSEAVLLAVINLCEFCLIDLHHDFPICYVWEKSFLSEWHSDQEAAKMLFDRHGALREAVSRRITHFCYKLLYDNNVEKVYQLIELFLKHDMKAECKSLLIRLFEFQYWRKNLRGCSEIMQNAIDLNIALPEMCNRHLLELLLGRSTAGMEQKEASKHSKNLKPNKYELKF
;
A
#
# COMPACT_ATOMS: atom_id res chain seq x y z
N MET A 1 -56.39 16.42 23.80
CA MET A 1 -56.78 17.82 23.53
C MET A 1 -55.52 18.67 23.64
N ALA A 2 -54.75 18.85 22.57
CA ALA A 2 -55.02 19.66 21.37
C ALA A 2 -54.52 21.11 21.54
N ALA A 3 -53.39 21.41 20.89
CA ALA A 3 -53.03 22.63 20.15
C ALA A 3 -51.48 22.67 20.02
N LEU A 4 -50.88 22.23 18.90
CA LEU A 4 -50.70 22.94 17.60
C LEU A 4 -49.73 24.13 17.74
N LEU A 5 -48.47 23.99 17.33
CA LEU A 5 -47.89 24.13 15.96
C LEU A 5 -47.74 25.60 15.50
N ALA A 6 -46.48 26.01 15.31
CA ALA A 6 -45.91 26.68 14.11
C ALA A 6 -44.50 27.24 14.49
N ALA A 7 -43.42 26.68 13.95
CA ALA A 7 -42.67 27.17 12.77
C ALA A 7 -41.83 28.43 13.11
N THR A 8 -40.52 28.52 12.91
CA THR A 8 -39.73 28.18 11.72
C THR A 8 -38.22 28.05 12.02
N ARG A 9 -37.60 27.02 11.42
CA ARG A 9 -36.29 26.98 10.72
C ARG A 9 -35.26 28.10 10.97
N HIS A 10 -34.02 27.73 11.32
CA HIS A 10 -32.78 27.81 10.50
C HIS A 10 -31.57 27.42 11.37
N GLY A 11 -30.74 26.51 10.89
CA GLY A 11 -29.49 26.11 11.58
C GLY A 11 -29.08 24.67 11.31
N ALA A 12 -28.92 24.32 10.03
CA ALA A 12 -28.15 23.16 9.64
C ALA A 12 -26.64 23.46 9.76
N MET A 13 -25.87 22.38 9.82
CA MET A 13 -24.41 22.31 9.62
C MET A 13 -23.54 22.73 10.80
N PHE A 14 -23.00 21.73 11.49
CA PHE A 14 -21.57 21.38 11.46
C PHE A 14 -21.40 20.14 12.34
N ARG A 15 -21.52 18.96 11.73
CA ARG A 15 -20.88 17.75 12.27
C ARG A 15 -19.56 17.57 11.52
N PRO A 16 -18.43 17.36 12.20
CA PRO A 16 -17.18 17.08 11.53
C PRO A 16 -17.26 15.66 10.96
N SER A 17 -17.24 15.53 9.63
CA SER A 17 -16.80 14.28 9.01
C SER A 17 -15.31 14.09 9.35
N VAL A 18 -14.96 12.84 9.64
CA VAL A 18 -13.72 12.40 10.29
C VAL A 18 -12.45 12.87 9.53
N PRO A 19 -11.39 13.32 10.22
CA PRO A 19 -10.15 13.80 9.59
C PRO A 19 -9.24 12.64 9.13
N SER A 20 -9.10 12.42 7.82
CA SER A 20 -8.31 11.34 7.18
C SER A 20 -6.86 11.71 6.81
N VAL A 21 -6.18 12.48 7.65
CA VAL A 21 -4.74 12.81 7.49
C VAL A 21 -3.83 11.54 7.55
N TRP A 22 -4.41 10.35 7.80
CA TRP A 22 -3.74 9.15 8.33
C TRP A 22 -4.02 7.82 7.60
N ILE A 23 -4.28 7.83 6.29
CA ILE A 23 -3.80 6.73 5.40
C ILE A 23 -2.56 7.20 4.59
N LEU A 24 -2.14 8.47 4.71
CA LEU A 24 -0.99 9.02 3.98
C LEU A 24 0.41 8.47 4.40
N SER A 25 0.59 7.88 5.58
CA SER A 25 1.92 7.42 6.06
C SER A 25 2.07 5.89 6.15
N TRP A 26 0.95 5.16 6.07
CA TRP A 26 0.95 3.74 6.40
C TRP A 26 1.55 2.84 5.30
N LEU A 27 1.33 3.16 4.02
CA LEU A 27 1.97 2.43 2.90
C LEU A 27 3.31 3.01 2.44
N VAL A 28 3.63 4.27 2.74
CA VAL A 28 4.99 4.80 2.53
C VAL A 28 6.03 4.03 3.37
N SER A 29 5.59 3.37 4.47
CA SER A 29 6.46 2.69 5.45
C SER A 29 6.65 1.19 5.23
N TYR A 30 5.77 0.49 4.48
CA TYR A 30 5.85 -0.96 4.32
C TYR A 30 6.79 -1.43 3.18
N GLN A 31 7.28 -0.52 2.32
CA GLN A 31 8.19 -0.89 1.22
C GLN A 31 9.35 0.08 0.98
N ARG A 32 10.00 0.58 2.03
CA ARG A 32 11.47 0.73 1.94
C ARG A 32 12.08 -0.67 1.97
N LYS A 33 12.16 -1.27 0.78
CA LYS A 33 13.07 -2.37 0.48
C LYS A 33 14.51 -1.90 0.73
N SER A 34 14.96 -2.00 1.98
CA SER A 34 16.37 -2.22 2.31
C SER A 34 16.68 -3.66 1.92
N THR A 35 17.04 -3.88 0.66
CA THR A 35 17.06 -5.20 0.00
C THR A 35 18.26 -6.08 0.31
N ASN A 36 19.22 -5.69 1.15
CA ASN A 36 20.45 -6.48 1.30
C ASN A 36 20.73 -7.06 2.68
N ILE A 37 20.06 -6.61 3.75
CA ILE A 37 20.34 -7.13 5.10
C ILE A 37 19.17 -7.97 5.63
N SER A 38 17.90 -7.59 5.41
CA SER A 38 16.78 -8.43 5.87
C SER A 38 16.46 -9.62 4.97
N ALA A 39 16.81 -9.56 3.67
CA ALA A 39 16.67 -10.71 2.77
C ALA A 39 17.64 -11.84 3.15
N VAL A 40 18.83 -11.51 3.68
CA VAL A 40 19.81 -12.52 4.12
C VAL A 40 19.36 -13.15 5.43
N ASP A 41 18.87 -12.37 6.40
CA ASP A 41 18.35 -12.93 7.66
C ASP A 41 17.01 -13.65 7.49
N SER A 42 16.13 -13.21 6.58
CA SER A 42 14.91 -13.91 6.20
C SER A 42 15.24 -15.22 5.48
N PHE A 43 16.17 -15.20 4.52
CA PHE A 43 16.62 -16.41 3.84
C PHE A 43 17.30 -17.39 4.79
N ILE A 44 18.15 -16.92 5.72
CA ILE A 44 18.78 -17.79 6.72
C ILE A 44 17.74 -18.36 7.69
N SER A 45 16.76 -17.56 8.12
CA SER A 45 15.68 -18.02 9.02
C SER A 45 14.77 -19.04 8.32
N GLU A 46 14.38 -18.76 7.08
CA GLU A 46 13.56 -19.64 6.24
C GLU A 46 14.29 -20.94 5.88
N LEU A 47 15.61 -20.88 5.64
CA LEU A 47 16.45 -22.04 5.36
C LEU A 47 16.71 -22.86 6.63
N MET A 48 16.77 -22.22 7.81
CA MET A 48 16.83 -22.89 9.10
C MET A 48 15.49 -23.53 9.49
N GLU A 49 14.36 -22.89 9.22
CA GLU A 49 13.01 -23.44 9.45
C GLU A 49 12.70 -24.59 8.49
N ASN A 50 13.02 -24.46 7.20
CA ASN A 50 12.88 -25.54 6.22
C ASN A 50 13.77 -26.75 6.55
N LYS A 51 15.00 -26.53 7.04
CA LYS A 51 15.86 -27.64 7.51
C LYS A 51 15.32 -28.29 8.78
N LYS A 52 14.73 -27.51 9.70
CA LYS A 52 14.15 -28.01 10.96
C LYS A 52 12.83 -28.77 10.72
N LEU A 53 12.02 -28.34 9.76
CA LEU A 53 10.82 -29.03 9.30
C LEU A 53 11.18 -30.33 8.54
N LYS A 54 12.16 -30.29 7.64
CA LYS A 54 12.66 -31.51 6.96
C LYS A 54 13.24 -32.53 7.92
N TRP A 55 13.98 -32.11 8.95
CA TRP A 55 14.46 -33.03 10.00
C TRP A 55 13.33 -33.61 10.85
N LYS A 56 12.29 -32.84 11.19
CA LYS A 56 11.11 -33.37 11.91
C LYS A 56 10.32 -34.39 11.08
N VAL A 57 10.16 -34.15 9.77
CA VAL A 57 9.45 -35.05 8.84
C VAL A 57 10.26 -36.32 8.53
N LEU A 58 11.59 -36.24 8.42
CA LEU A 58 12.44 -37.44 8.26
C LEU A 58 12.50 -38.28 9.53
N ASN A 59 12.54 -37.65 10.70
CA ASN A 59 12.64 -38.36 11.98
C ASN A 59 11.29 -38.99 12.40
N SER A 60 10.16 -38.43 11.95
CA SER A 60 8.84 -39.07 12.12
C SER A 60 8.67 -40.29 11.21
N ARG A 61 9.11 -40.24 9.95
CA ARG A 61 9.10 -41.40 9.03
C ARG A 61 10.03 -42.54 9.44
N HIS A 62 11.19 -42.25 10.06
CA HIS A 62 12.09 -43.30 10.53
C HIS A 62 11.67 -43.94 11.87
N ARG A 63 10.88 -43.25 12.69
CA ARG A 63 10.34 -43.83 13.94
C ARG A 63 9.06 -44.64 13.72
N SER A 64 8.25 -44.33 12.70
CA SER A 64 7.02 -45.10 12.40
C SER A 64 7.25 -46.39 11.61
N ALA A 65 8.43 -46.59 11.01
CA ALA A 65 8.74 -47.79 10.20
C ALA A 65 9.43 -48.94 10.96
N LYS A 66 9.64 -48.81 12.28
CA LYS A 66 10.27 -49.86 13.12
C LYS A 66 9.50 -50.10 14.42
N THR A 67 8.20 -50.41 14.34
CA THR A 67 7.55 -51.20 15.41
C THR A 67 6.28 -51.89 14.90
N LYS A 68 6.45 -53.11 14.38
CA LYS A 68 5.57 -54.27 14.54
C LYS A 68 5.97 -55.31 13.48
N TYR A 69 6.74 -56.31 13.90
CA TYR A 69 6.48 -57.73 13.65
C TYR A 69 7.60 -58.58 14.29
N ALA A 70 7.27 -59.15 15.44
CA ALA A 70 7.82 -60.37 16.03
C ALA A 70 6.59 -61.06 16.64
N SER A 71 6.31 -62.36 16.52
CA SER A 71 7.04 -63.53 16.03
C SER A 71 6.02 -64.69 15.91
N GLN A 72 6.49 -65.84 15.36
CA GLN A 72 5.90 -67.21 15.33
C GLN A 72 5.00 -67.51 14.11
N LYS A 73 5.16 -68.60 13.34
CA LYS A 73 5.78 -69.92 13.57
C LYS A 73 5.94 -70.70 12.23
N SER A 74 7.02 -71.50 12.08
CA SER A 74 7.21 -72.84 11.41
C SER A 74 6.42 -73.21 10.14
N GLU A 75 6.85 -74.00 9.15
CA GLU A 75 8.06 -74.74 8.69
C GLU A 75 7.63 -75.45 7.36
N HIS A 76 8.59 -76.02 6.60
CA HIS A 76 8.45 -76.93 5.43
C HIS A 76 7.96 -76.33 4.08
N GLU A 77 8.47 -76.67 2.89
CA GLU A 77 9.67 -77.36 2.39
C GLU A 77 9.66 -77.25 0.84
N LEU A 78 10.85 -77.31 0.22
CA LEU A 78 11.20 -77.84 -1.12
C LEU A 78 10.56 -77.28 -2.42
N GLY A 79 11.44 -76.82 -3.34
CA GLY A 79 11.27 -77.11 -4.77
C GLY A 79 11.83 -76.12 -5.80
N MET A 80 13.04 -76.41 -6.30
CA MET A 80 13.55 -76.17 -7.66
C MET A 80 14.11 -74.79 -8.10
N ASN A 81 15.43 -74.83 -8.28
CA ASN A 81 16.31 -74.13 -9.24
C ASN A 81 15.64 -73.43 -10.43
N VAL A 82 16.13 -72.22 -10.78
CA VAL A 82 16.71 -71.89 -12.11
C VAL A 82 17.51 -70.57 -12.03
N LEU A 83 18.77 -70.67 -12.44
CA LEU A 83 19.74 -69.70 -12.98
C LEU A 83 19.65 -68.18 -12.69
N THR A 84 20.75 -67.68 -12.13
CA THR A 84 21.30 -66.31 -12.24
C THR A 84 21.45 -65.84 -13.71
N PRO A 85 21.44 -64.52 -13.98
CA PRO A 85 22.69 -63.78 -13.95
C PRO A 85 22.61 -62.44 -13.21
N THR A 86 23.70 -62.16 -12.50
CA THR A 86 24.12 -60.86 -11.96
C THR A 86 24.02 -59.75 -13.01
N ASP A 87 23.04 -58.87 -12.85
CA ASP A 87 23.15 -57.49 -13.32
C ASP A 87 23.40 -56.58 -12.11
N THR A 88 24.57 -55.97 -12.15
CA THR A 88 24.99 -54.85 -11.32
C THR A 88 23.88 -53.80 -11.28
N ILE A 89 23.26 -53.63 -10.10
CA ILE A 89 22.41 -52.46 -9.81
C ILE A 89 23.32 -51.24 -9.88
N LEU A 90 23.37 -50.62 -11.05
CA LEU A 90 23.87 -49.28 -11.24
C LEU A 90 23.01 -48.39 -10.34
N ARG A 91 23.55 -47.97 -9.18
CA ARG A 91 22.94 -46.91 -8.39
C ARG A 91 22.87 -45.69 -9.30
N SER A 92 21.68 -45.38 -9.81
CA SER A 92 21.41 -44.11 -10.45
C SER A 92 21.87 -43.02 -9.49
N SER A 93 22.73 -42.13 -9.98
CA SER A 93 23.26 -41.08 -9.13
C SER A 93 22.09 -40.22 -8.66
N PHE A 94 21.99 -40.06 -7.35
CA PHE A 94 20.93 -39.29 -6.72
C PHE A 94 21.10 -37.82 -7.14
N ARG A 95 20.39 -37.39 -8.17
CA ARG A 95 20.43 -36.02 -8.67
C ARG A 95 19.43 -35.20 -7.87
N PHE A 96 19.94 -34.42 -6.93
CA PHE A 96 19.16 -33.49 -6.11
C PHE A 96 18.27 -32.54 -6.95
N SER A 97 18.65 -32.25 -8.20
CA SER A 97 17.89 -31.44 -9.15
C SER A 97 16.61 -32.13 -9.65
N GLU A 98 16.64 -33.45 -9.84
CA GLU A 98 15.44 -34.22 -10.26
C GLU A 98 14.45 -34.33 -9.11
N LEU A 99 14.96 -34.57 -7.89
CA LEU A 99 14.14 -34.59 -6.68
C LEU A 99 13.59 -33.20 -6.31
N TYR A 100 14.35 -32.15 -6.57
CA TYR A 100 13.87 -30.77 -6.44
C TYR A 100 12.74 -30.50 -7.43
N ASN A 101 12.91 -30.84 -8.71
CA ASN A 101 11.87 -30.71 -9.72
C ASN A 101 10.64 -31.61 -9.43
N GLU A 102 10.81 -32.82 -8.91
CA GLU A 102 9.69 -33.68 -8.48
C GLU A 102 8.99 -33.14 -7.23
N LEU A 103 9.70 -32.43 -6.34
CA LEU A 103 9.11 -31.85 -5.12
C LEU A 103 8.47 -30.48 -5.36
N THR A 104 8.93 -29.71 -6.35
CA THR A 104 8.41 -28.37 -6.66
C THR A 104 7.41 -28.37 -7.80
N ASN A 105 7.44 -29.36 -8.71
CA ASN A 105 6.51 -29.46 -9.83
C ASN A 105 5.47 -30.57 -9.65
N ASN A 106 5.34 -31.14 -8.45
CA ASN A 106 4.19 -31.99 -8.17
C ASN A 106 3.01 -31.06 -7.89
N PRO A 107 2.05 -30.96 -8.81
CA PRO A 107 0.88 -30.14 -8.57
C PRO A 107 0.14 -30.69 -7.34
N LEU A 108 -0.45 -29.82 -6.53
CA LEU A 108 -1.21 -30.25 -5.35
C LEU A 108 -2.27 -31.28 -5.76
N VAL A 109 -2.02 -32.56 -5.44
CA VAL A 109 -3.02 -33.64 -5.49
C VAL A 109 -3.77 -33.62 -4.17
N ILE A 110 -4.34 -32.47 -3.83
CA ILE A 110 -5.18 -32.30 -2.65
C ILE A 110 -6.62 -32.19 -3.15
N ASP A 111 -7.49 -33.09 -2.67
CA ASP A 111 -8.92 -33.02 -2.88
C ASP A 111 -9.54 -32.16 -1.77
N ILE A 112 -10.13 -31.02 -2.13
CA ILE A 112 -10.71 -30.08 -1.16
C ILE A 112 -12.11 -30.49 -0.65
N SER A 113 -12.69 -31.57 -1.19
CA SER A 113 -14.07 -32.00 -0.89
C SER A 113 -14.39 -32.20 0.60
N GLN A 114 -13.37 -32.52 1.40
CA GLN A 114 -13.50 -32.76 2.85
C GLN A 114 -12.79 -31.71 3.73
N LEU A 115 -12.28 -30.63 3.13
CA LEU A 115 -11.54 -29.61 3.85
C LEU A 115 -12.46 -28.52 4.40
N ASP A 116 -12.16 -28.06 5.61
CA ASP A 116 -12.84 -26.89 6.17
C ASP A 116 -12.43 -25.61 5.44
N VAL A 117 -13.27 -24.57 5.49
CA VAL A 117 -13.01 -23.25 4.85
C VAL A 117 -11.64 -22.70 5.22
N SER A 118 -11.23 -22.80 6.49
CA SER A 118 -9.91 -22.32 6.93
C SER A 118 -8.72 -23.07 6.29
N GLN A 119 -8.90 -24.33 5.94
CA GLN A 119 -7.86 -25.13 5.28
C GLN A 119 -7.79 -24.79 3.79
N VAL A 120 -8.94 -24.59 3.15
CA VAL A 120 -9.02 -24.10 1.77
C VAL A 120 -8.39 -22.72 1.66
N ASP A 121 -8.71 -21.82 2.59
CA ASP A 121 -8.11 -20.49 2.70
C ASP A 121 -6.59 -20.56 2.78
N HIS A 122 -6.05 -21.36 3.71
CA HIS A 122 -4.61 -21.50 3.87
C HIS A 122 -3.93 -22.05 2.61
N LEU A 123 -4.52 -23.05 1.94
CA LEU A 123 -3.96 -23.62 0.71
C LEU A 123 -3.94 -22.59 -0.41
N LEU A 124 -5.04 -21.86 -0.60
CA LEU A 124 -5.16 -20.87 -1.66
C LEU A 124 -4.27 -19.64 -1.39
N GLU A 125 -4.21 -19.15 -0.15
CA GLU A 125 -3.28 -18.09 0.25
C GLU A 125 -1.82 -18.50 0.02
N THR A 126 -1.45 -19.73 0.38
CA THR A 126 -0.08 -20.24 0.16
C THR A 126 0.24 -20.27 -1.34
N ALA A 127 -0.65 -20.82 -2.16
CA ALA A 127 -0.46 -20.89 -3.61
C ALA A 127 -0.39 -19.49 -4.27
N LEU A 128 -1.21 -18.54 -3.80
CA LEU A 128 -1.19 -17.14 -4.25
C LEU A 128 0.12 -16.44 -3.85
N ASN A 129 0.60 -16.64 -2.62
CA ASN A 129 1.86 -16.07 -2.11
C ASN A 129 3.07 -16.63 -2.85
N GLU A 130 3.08 -17.93 -3.14
CA GLU A 130 4.11 -18.60 -3.94
C GLU A 130 4.01 -18.28 -5.44
N ARG A 131 2.93 -17.62 -5.86
CA ARG A 131 2.60 -17.32 -7.27
C ARG A 131 2.56 -18.57 -8.16
N ASN A 132 2.14 -19.70 -7.60
CA ASN A 132 2.00 -20.94 -8.35
C ASN A 132 0.67 -20.95 -9.12
N VAL A 133 0.73 -20.54 -10.39
CA VAL A 133 -0.44 -20.39 -11.26
C VAL A 133 -1.19 -21.71 -11.44
N GLU A 134 -0.48 -22.84 -11.54
CA GLU A 134 -1.09 -24.14 -11.76
C GLU A 134 -1.90 -24.60 -10.55
N ASP A 135 -1.32 -24.46 -9.36
CA ASP A 135 -1.99 -24.83 -8.11
C ASP A 135 -3.19 -23.93 -7.82
N VAL A 136 -3.08 -22.63 -8.07
CA VAL A 136 -4.21 -21.70 -7.96
C VAL A 136 -5.35 -22.12 -8.89
N ASN A 137 -5.06 -22.36 -10.17
CA ASN A 137 -6.10 -22.76 -11.14
C ASN A 137 -6.75 -24.10 -10.75
N ARG A 138 -5.98 -25.06 -10.24
CA ARG A 138 -6.49 -26.36 -9.78
C ARG A 138 -7.40 -26.21 -8.56
N LEU A 139 -6.97 -25.44 -7.57
CA LEU A 139 -7.77 -25.18 -6.37
C LEU A 139 -9.07 -24.43 -6.73
N LEU A 140 -9.01 -23.45 -7.62
CA LEU A 140 -10.20 -22.71 -8.07
C LEU A 140 -11.16 -23.59 -8.88
N ALA A 141 -10.66 -24.49 -9.73
CA ALA A 141 -11.49 -25.47 -10.42
C ALA A 141 -12.23 -26.39 -9.44
N GLN A 142 -11.53 -26.88 -8.41
CA GLN A 142 -12.17 -27.69 -7.37
C GLN A 142 -13.16 -26.88 -6.52
N ILE A 143 -12.88 -25.60 -6.22
CA ILE A 143 -13.81 -24.71 -5.50
C ILE A 143 -15.12 -24.58 -6.28
N LEU A 144 -15.05 -24.45 -7.60
CA LEU A 144 -16.21 -24.40 -8.49
C LEU A 144 -16.95 -25.74 -8.55
N GLU A 145 -16.21 -26.84 -8.65
CA GLU A 145 -16.78 -28.20 -8.72
C GLU A 145 -17.53 -28.58 -7.44
N TYR A 146 -16.92 -28.36 -6.28
CA TYR A 146 -17.47 -28.71 -4.97
C TYR A 146 -18.31 -27.59 -4.34
N LYS A 147 -18.44 -26.45 -5.02
CA LYS A 147 -19.16 -25.25 -4.53
C LYS A 147 -18.70 -24.80 -3.13
N HIS A 148 -17.41 -24.94 -2.84
CA HIS A 148 -16.86 -24.68 -1.51
C HIS A 148 -16.06 -23.39 -1.50
N LEU A 149 -16.74 -22.27 -1.26
CA LEU A 149 -16.12 -20.94 -1.31
C LEU A 149 -15.14 -20.70 -0.16
N PRO A 150 -13.98 -20.08 -0.44
CA PRO A 150 -13.09 -19.57 0.58
C PRO A 150 -13.71 -18.35 1.28
N SER A 151 -13.09 -17.88 2.35
CA SER A 151 -13.50 -16.63 3.00
C SER A 151 -13.37 -15.43 2.03
N LEU A 152 -14.19 -14.40 2.24
CA LEU A 152 -14.23 -13.22 1.37
C LEU A 152 -12.85 -12.55 1.16
N PRO A 153 -11.97 -12.39 2.17
CA PRO A 153 -10.63 -11.83 1.96
C PRO A 153 -9.78 -12.66 0.98
N VAL A 154 -9.83 -13.99 1.09
CA VAL A 154 -9.07 -14.90 0.21
C VAL A 154 -9.69 -14.94 -1.18
N LEU A 155 -11.02 -14.94 -1.28
CA LEU A 155 -11.73 -14.83 -2.55
C LEU A 155 -11.34 -13.54 -3.29
N ASN A 156 -11.32 -12.40 -2.59
CA ASN A 156 -10.90 -11.11 -3.13
C ASN A 156 -9.44 -11.14 -3.63
N ALA A 157 -8.55 -11.80 -2.89
CA ALA A 157 -7.15 -11.98 -3.31
C ALA A 157 -7.06 -12.86 -4.57
N ALA A 158 -7.83 -13.94 -4.64
CA ALA A 158 -7.91 -14.82 -5.80
C ALA A 158 -8.49 -14.10 -7.03
N LEU A 159 -9.59 -13.38 -6.88
CA LEU A 159 -10.20 -12.59 -7.96
C LEU A 159 -9.23 -11.51 -8.46
N LYS A 160 -8.53 -10.82 -7.56
CA LYS A 160 -7.47 -9.88 -7.94
C LYS A 160 -6.38 -10.56 -8.75
N PHE A 161 -5.93 -11.75 -8.34
CA PHE A 161 -4.95 -12.53 -9.08
C PHE A 161 -5.46 -12.93 -10.47
N LEU A 162 -6.71 -13.38 -10.59
CA LEU A 162 -7.33 -13.73 -11.87
C LEU A 162 -7.45 -12.52 -12.80
N SER A 163 -7.78 -11.33 -12.27
CA SER A 163 -7.80 -10.09 -13.05
C SER A 163 -6.44 -9.78 -13.67
N HIS A 164 -5.35 -10.07 -12.95
CA HIS A 164 -3.98 -9.92 -13.45
C HIS A 164 -3.61 -10.96 -14.50
N GLN A 165 -4.11 -12.18 -14.36
CA GLN A 165 -3.95 -13.26 -15.35
C GLN A 165 -4.94 -13.15 -16.53
N THR A 166 -5.77 -12.11 -16.56
CA THR A 166 -6.78 -11.86 -17.59
C THR A 166 -7.81 -12.98 -17.78
N GLN A 167 -8.08 -13.76 -16.74
CA GLN A 167 -9.01 -14.90 -16.78
C GLN A 167 -10.45 -14.48 -16.47
N MET A 168 -11.10 -13.78 -17.41
CA MET A 168 -12.45 -13.24 -17.21
C MET A 168 -13.50 -14.31 -16.91
N GLU A 169 -13.47 -15.44 -17.63
CA GLU A 169 -14.48 -16.50 -17.49
C GLU A 169 -14.49 -17.09 -16.08
N MET A 170 -13.31 -17.27 -15.46
CA MET A 170 -13.21 -17.79 -14.11
C MET A 170 -13.70 -16.78 -13.07
N ILE A 171 -13.45 -15.48 -13.29
CA ILE A 171 -14.01 -14.41 -12.45
C ILE A 171 -15.54 -14.44 -12.51
N GLU A 172 -16.13 -14.58 -13.69
CA GLU A 172 -17.58 -14.67 -13.86
C GLU A 172 -18.18 -15.90 -13.18
N GLN A 173 -17.53 -17.07 -13.30
CA GLN A 173 -17.97 -18.30 -12.64
C GLN A 173 -17.92 -18.18 -11.12
N LEU A 174 -16.84 -17.65 -10.55
CA LEU A 174 -16.70 -17.46 -9.10
C LEU A 174 -17.69 -16.40 -8.58
N THR A 175 -17.90 -15.32 -9.33
CA THR A 175 -18.89 -14.30 -8.98
C THR A 175 -20.31 -14.87 -8.99
N ALA A 176 -20.64 -15.70 -9.99
CA ALA A 176 -21.93 -16.36 -10.07
C ALA A 176 -22.14 -17.35 -8.91
N LEU A 177 -21.11 -18.14 -8.58
CA LEU A 177 -21.13 -19.05 -7.43
C LEU A 177 -21.34 -18.28 -6.11
N PHE A 178 -20.64 -17.17 -5.93
CA PHE A 178 -20.80 -16.30 -4.77
C PHE A 178 -22.23 -15.78 -4.62
N LEU A 179 -22.83 -15.29 -5.71
CA LEU A 179 -24.22 -14.82 -5.70
C LEU A 179 -25.24 -15.95 -5.50
N GLU A 180 -24.96 -17.17 -5.97
CA GLU A 180 -25.80 -18.35 -5.73
C GLU A 180 -25.84 -18.71 -4.24
N LEU A 181 -24.68 -18.66 -3.56
CA LEU A 181 -24.55 -19.03 -2.15
C LEU A 181 -24.94 -17.91 -1.19
N HIS A 182 -24.89 -16.64 -1.63
CA HIS A 182 -25.24 -15.46 -0.83
C HIS A 182 -26.33 -14.61 -1.53
N PRO A 183 -27.57 -15.10 -1.64
CA PRO A 183 -28.66 -14.39 -2.34
C PRO A 183 -29.05 -13.06 -1.68
N GLU A 184 -28.77 -12.88 -0.38
CA GLU A 184 -28.99 -11.60 0.31
C GLU A 184 -28.09 -10.48 -0.24
N GLU A 185 -26.90 -10.83 -0.73
CA GLU A 185 -25.96 -9.89 -1.34
C GLU A 185 -26.31 -9.53 -2.79
N GLN A 186 -27.29 -10.22 -3.39
CA GLN A 186 -27.78 -9.92 -4.73
C GLN A 186 -28.47 -8.54 -4.80
N GLN A 187 -28.99 -8.06 -3.65
CA GLN A 187 -29.52 -6.70 -3.49
C GLN A 187 -28.42 -5.65 -3.17
N SER A 188 -27.18 -6.09 -2.93
CA SER A 188 -26.05 -5.22 -2.61
C SER A 188 -25.51 -4.47 -3.84
N THR A 189 -24.75 -3.42 -3.58
CA THR A 189 -24.12 -2.52 -4.57
C THR A 189 -23.10 -3.27 -5.45
N ALA A 190 -22.61 -2.61 -6.51
CA ALA A 190 -21.67 -3.20 -7.47
C ALA A 190 -20.40 -3.81 -6.86
N ILE A 191 -19.96 -3.32 -5.69
CA ILE A 191 -18.79 -3.87 -4.97
C ILE A 191 -19.13 -5.16 -4.24
N GLY A 192 -20.34 -5.28 -3.68
CA GLY A 192 -20.87 -6.57 -3.21
C GLY A 192 -21.01 -7.59 -4.35
N ARG A 193 -21.13 -7.13 -5.59
CA ARG A 193 -21.18 -7.98 -6.79
C ARG A 193 -19.82 -8.25 -7.44
N LEU A 194 -18.71 -7.82 -6.82
CA LEU A 194 -17.35 -8.11 -7.29
C LEU A 194 -17.04 -7.58 -8.72
N GLU A 195 -17.86 -6.67 -9.25
CA GLU A 195 -17.77 -6.17 -10.64
C GLU A 195 -16.46 -5.38 -10.90
N HIS A 196 -15.87 -4.81 -9.85
CA HIS A 196 -14.60 -4.10 -9.94
C HIS A 196 -13.42 -5.01 -10.37
N TYR A 197 -13.47 -6.32 -10.09
CA TYR A 197 -12.46 -7.26 -10.58
C TYR A 197 -12.60 -7.55 -12.07
N LYS A 198 -13.83 -7.55 -12.60
CA LYS A 198 -14.07 -7.62 -14.06
C LYS A 198 -13.57 -6.35 -14.74
N ALA A 199 -13.86 -5.18 -14.17
CA ALA A 199 -13.34 -3.91 -14.67
C ALA A 199 -11.80 -3.89 -14.67
N LEU A 200 -11.16 -4.39 -13.60
CA LEU A 200 -9.70 -4.55 -13.54
C LEU A 200 -9.18 -5.55 -14.58
N CYS A 201 -9.86 -6.66 -14.81
CA CYS A 201 -9.48 -7.62 -15.85
C CYS A 201 -9.50 -6.97 -17.25
N GLN A 202 -10.52 -6.14 -17.54
CA GLN A 202 -10.57 -5.36 -18.79
C GLN A 202 -9.40 -4.39 -18.91
N TRP A 203 -8.98 -3.76 -17.80
CA TRP A 203 -7.80 -2.89 -17.78
C TRP A 203 -6.53 -3.65 -18.17
N LYS A 204 -6.31 -4.82 -17.56
CA LYS A 204 -5.14 -5.67 -17.82
C LYS A 204 -5.12 -6.24 -19.23
N LEU A 205 -6.30 -6.52 -19.82
CA LEU A 205 -6.45 -6.89 -21.23
C LEU A 205 -6.12 -5.75 -22.23
N GLY A 206 -5.98 -4.50 -21.74
CA GLY A 206 -5.73 -3.33 -22.59
C GLY A 206 -7.00 -2.62 -23.07
N ASN A 207 -8.18 -3.06 -22.67
CA ASN A 207 -9.46 -2.39 -22.94
C ASN A 207 -9.68 -1.22 -21.98
N THR A 208 -8.74 -0.26 -21.98
CA THR A 208 -8.63 0.82 -20.98
C THR A 208 -9.92 1.65 -20.86
N LEU A 209 -10.47 2.12 -21.98
CA LEU A 209 -11.68 2.96 -21.96
C LEU A 209 -12.89 2.22 -21.38
N LYS A 210 -13.12 0.98 -21.81
CA LYS A 210 -14.22 0.14 -21.29
C LYS A 210 -14.07 -0.11 -19.79
N SER A 211 -12.83 -0.34 -19.34
CA SER A 211 -12.52 -0.51 -17.92
C SER A 211 -12.85 0.75 -17.12
N LEU A 212 -12.41 1.92 -17.60
CA LEU A 212 -12.66 3.20 -16.92
C LEU A 212 -14.16 3.56 -16.90
N GLU A 213 -14.89 3.28 -17.97
CA GLU A 213 -16.36 3.43 -18.01
C GLU A 213 -17.05 2.50 -16.99
N ALA A 214 -16.60 1.24 -16.88
CA ALA A 214 -17.11 0.31 -15.88
C ALA A 214 -16.82 0.81 -14.45
N PHE A 215 -15.60 1.29 -14.19
CA PHE A 215 -15.25 1.90 -12.90
C PHE A 215 -16.09 3.13 -12.58
N ARG A 216 -16.38 3.98 -13.57
CA ARG A 216 -17.26 5.13 -13.41
C ARG A 216 -18.66 4.71 -12.96
N ALA A 217 -19.24 3.69 -13.62
CA ALA A 217 -20.55 3.15 -13.27
C ALA A 217 -20.54 2.53 -11.87
N ILE A 218 -19.51 1.75 -11.55
CA ILE A 218 -19.34 1.15 -10.22
C ILE A 218 -19.33 2.24 -9.14
N MET A 219 -18.47 3.25 -9.27
CA MET A 219 -18.33 4.30 -8.24
C MET A 219 -19.60 5.13 -8.03
N ALA A 220 -20.41 5.33 -9.07
CA ALA A 220 -21.68 6.04 -8.94
C ALA A 220 -22.68 5.32 -8.01
N ASP A 221 -22.57 4.00 -7.89
CA ASP A 221 -23.45 3.15 -7.07
C ASP A 221 -22.84 2.81 -5.69
N CYS A 222 -21.64 3.31 -5.39
CA CYS A 222 -20.91 2.99 -4.16
C CYS A 222 -21.27 3.94 -3.00
N ASN A 223 -21.18 3.42 -1.77
CA ASN A 223 -21.09 4.26 -0.58
C ASN A 223 -19.62 4.58 -0.24
N ASP A 224 -19.40 5.49 0.72
CA ASP A 224 -18.06 5.95 1.11
C ASP A 224 -17.12 4.80 1.53
N ASP A 225 -17.60 3.81 2.27
CA ASP A 225 -16.78 2.68 2.74
C ASP A 225 -16.32 1.79 1.59
N GLN A 226 -17.20 1.58 0.60
CA GLN A 226 -16.91 0.74 -0.54
C GLN A 226 -16.02 1.47 -1.57
N LEU A 227 -16.14 2.81 -1.68
CA LEU A 227 -15.21 3.60 -2.49
C LEU A 227 -13.76 3.37 -2.11
N LEU A 228 -13.46 3.09 -0.82
CA LEU A 228 -12.11 2.74 -0.39
C LEU A 228 -11.57 1.49 -1.10
N THR A 229 -12.37 0.45 -1.31
CA THR A 229 -11.93 -0.76 -2.02
C THR A 229 -11.61 -0.45 -3.48
N VAL A 230 -12.44 0.36 -4.13
CA VAL A 230 -12.21 0.78 -5.52
C VAL A 230 -11.00 1.69 -5.64
N ASP A 231 -10.79 2.59 -4.67
CA ASP A 231 -9.61 3.45 -4.62
C ASP A 231 -8.32 2.62 -4.64
N HIS A 232 -8.23 1.53 -3.87
CA HIS A 232 -7.04 0.66 -3.88
C HIS A 232 -6.72 0.10 -5.27
N ILE A 233 -7.75 -0.20 -6.07
CA ILE A 233 -7.58 -0.70 -7.45
C ILE A 233 -7.22 0.46 -8.39
N LEU A 234 -7.86 1.62 -8.21
CA LEU A 234 -7.51 2.82 -8.97
C LEU A 234 -6.06 3.24 -8.76
N LEU A 235 -5.53 3.18 -7.52
CA LEU A 235 -4.13 3.50 -7.22
C LEU A 235 -3.17 2.66 -8.08
N GLU A 236 -3.45 1.36 -8.16
CA GLU A 236 -2.68 0.44 -8.99
C GLU A 236 -2.74 0.83 -10.47
N MET A 237 -3.93 1.16 -10.99
CA MET A 237 -4.11 1.60 -12.38
C MET A 237 -3.39 2.94 -12.66
N ILE A 238 -3.42 3.87 -11.70
CA ILE A 238 -2.75 5.17 -11.80
C ILE A 238 -1.22 4.97 -11.82
N ASP A 239 -0.69 4.13 -10.92
CA ASP A 239 0.74 3.80 -10.86
C ASP A 239 1.23 3.04 -12.12
N GLU A 240 0.35 2.27 -12.76
CA GLU A 240 0.64 1.65 -14.06
C GLU A 240 0.56 2.61 -15.24
N THR A 241 -0.13 3.75 -15.09
CA THR A 241 -0.34 4.71 -16.16
C THR A 241 0.80 5.73 -16.21
N ILE A 242 1.11 6.34 -15.07
CA ILE A 242 2.08 7.43 -14.97
C ILE A 242 3.49 6.93 -15.28
N GLY A 243 4.16 7.59 -16.23
CA GLY A 243 5.49 7.25 -16.72
C GLY A 243 5.62 5.93 -17.50
N ARG A 244 4.52 5.24 -17.82
CA ARG A 244 4.56 3.94 -18.54
C ARG A 244 3.57 3.82 -19.70
N LYS A 245 2.37 4.40 -19.60
CA LYS A 245 1.35 4.36 -20.67
C LYS A 245 1.35 5.66 -21.46
N SER A 246 0.57 5.69 -22.55
CA SER A 246 0.43 6.88 -23.39
C SER A 246 -0.33 8.00 -22.69
N GLU A 247 -0.06 9.23 -23.10
CA GLU A 247 -0.72 10.44 -22.62
C GLU A 247 -2.26 10.36 -22.74
N ALA A 248 -2.77 9.78 -23.82
CA ALA A 248 -4.21 9.58 -24.01
C ALA A 248 -4.85 8.73 -22.89
N VAL A 249 -4.13 7.72 -22.38
CA VAL A 249 -4.61 6.91 -21.25
C VAL A 249 -4.56 7.71 -19.96
N LEU A 250 -3.50 8.50 -19.74
CA LEU A 250 -3.41 9.41 -18.59
C LEU A 250 -4.58 10.40 -18.57
N LEU A 251 -4.91 11.02 -19.71
CA LEU A 251 -6.06 11.92 -19.83
C LEU A 251 -7.38 11.21 -19.55
N ALA A 252 -7.55 9.96 -19.99
CA ALA A 252 -8.75 9.18 -19.68
C ALA A 252 -8.87 8.88 -18.17
N VAL A 253 -7.76 8.55 -17.50
CA VAL A 253 -7.71 8.36 -16.04
C VAL A 253 -7.99 9.67 -15.30
N ILE A 254 -7.43 10.79 -15.76
CA ILE A 254 -7.73 12.12 -15.24
C ILE A 254 -9.22 12.42 -15.34
N ASN A 255 -9.85 12.18 -16.49
CA ASN A 255 -11.28 12.42 -16.69
C ASN A 255 -12.15 11.59 -15.71
N LEU A 256 -11.76 10.35 -15.40
CA LEU A 256 -12.42 9.56 -14.36
C LEU A 256 -12.24 10.19 -12.97
N CYS A 257 -11.04 10.66 -12.65
CA CYS A 257 -10.79 11.31 -11.36
C CYS A 257 -11.48 12.68 -11.24
N GLU A 258 -11.64 13.41 -12.35
CA GLU A 258 -12.41 14.65 -12.42
C GLU A 258 -13.89 14.37 -12.13
N PHE A 259 -14.44 13.28 -12.67
CA PHE A 259 -15.78 12.81 -12.31
C PHE A 259 -15.90 12.54 -10.80
N CYS A 260 -14.93 11.85 -10.19
CA CYS A 260 -14.94 11.62 -8.74
C CYS A 260 -14.94 12.93 -7.94
N LEU A 261 -14.17 13.93 -8.37
CA LEU A 261 -14.11 15.22 -7.70
C LEU A 261 -15.41 16.01 -7.82
N ILE A 262 -15.98 16.08 -9.03
CA ILE A 262 -17.10 16.96 -9.35
C ILE A 262 -18.43 16.33 -8.91
N ASP A 263 -18.66 15.07 -9.29
CA ASP A 263 -19.96 14.41 -9.13
C ASP A 263 -20.06 13.64 -7.80
N LEU A 264 -18.95 13.06 -7.32
CA LEU A 264 -18.93 12.28 -6.08
C LEU A 264 -18.37 13.04 -4.87
N HIS A 265 -17.83 14.25 -5.07
CA HIS A 265 -17.10 15.03 -4.06
C HIS A 265 -15.97 14.25 -3.37
N HIS A 266 -15.41 13.27 -4.08
CA HIS A 266 -14.34 12.41 -3.61
C HIS A 266 -12.99 12.93 -4.14
N ASP A 267 -12.28 13.67 -3.30
CA ASP A 267 -11.04 14.38 -3.68
C ASP A 267 -9.81 13.46 -3.76
N PHE A 268 -9.91 12.22 -3.26
CA PHE A 268 -8.75 11.34 -3.10
C PHE A 268 -8.10 10.91 -4.42
N PRO A 269 -8.84 10.38 -5.43
CA PRO A 269 -8.22 9.86 -6.65
C PRO A 269 -7.51 10.96 -7.44
N ILE A 270 -8.13 12.13 -7.55
CA ILE A 270 -7.57 13.26 -8.29
C ILE A 270 -6.32 13.84 -7.63
N CYS A 271 -6.28 13.88 -6.28
CA CYS A 271 -5.08 14.28 -5.55
C CYS A 271 -3.93 13.30 -5.79
N TYR A 272 -4.22 11.99 -5.82
CA TYR A 272 -3.19 10.98 -6.05
C TYR A 272 -2.62 11.05 -7.47
N VAL A 273 -3.50 11.19 -8.49
CA VAL A 273 -3.06 11.41 -9.88
C VAL A 273 -2.19 12.66 -9.97
N TRP A 274 -2.62 13.78 -9.38
CA TRP A 274 -1.84 15.01 -9.37
C TRP A 274 -0.47 14.83 -8.71
N GLU A 275 -0.41 14.23 -7.51
CA GLU A 275 0.85 14.00 -6.79
C GLU A 275 1.82 13.16 -7.63
N LYS A 276 1.34 12.05 -8.18
CA LYS A 276 2.17 11.12 -8.95
C LYS A 276 2.63 11.73 -10.27
N SER A 277 1.76 12.45 -10.97
CA SER A 277 2.12 13.14 -12.22
C SER A 277 3.10 14.29 -11.97
N PHE A 278 2.95 15.03 -10.86
CA PHE A 278 3.88 16.09 -10.47
C PHE A 278 5.29 15.56 -10.15
N LEU A 279 5.36 14.38 -9.52
CA LEU A 279 6.61 13.70 -9.18
C LEU A 279 7.20 12.84 -10.30
N SER A 280 6.47 12.65 -11.41
CA SER A 280 6.96 11.89 -12.56
C SER A 280 8.22 12.53 -13.14
N GLU A 281 9.11 11.69 -13.65
CA GLU A 281 10.30 12.12 -14.41
C GLU A 281 9.94 12.60 -15.82
N TRP A 282 8.76 12.22 -16.32
CA TRP A 282 8.30 12.55 -17.67
C TRP A 282 7.69 13.94 -17.73
N HIS A 283 8.13 14.72 -18.72
CA HIS A 283 7.67 16.10 -18.90
C HIS A 283 6.17 16.19 -19.18
N SER A 284 5.63 15.31 -20.04
CA SER A 284 4.20 15.25 -20.37
C SER A 284 3.32 15.07 -19.12
N ASP A 285 3.74 14.21 -18.20
CA ASP A 285 3.01 13.98 -16.95
C ASP A 285 3.05 15.21 -16.05
N GLN A 286 4.20 15.88 -15.96
CA GLN A 286 4.34 17.13 -15.21
C GLN A 286 3.49 18.25 -15.80
N GLU A 287 3.40 18.36 -17.13
CA GLU A 287 2.51 19.32 -17.79
C GLU A 287 1.04 19.01 -17.52
N ALA A 288 0.64 17.73 -17.59
CA ALA A 288 -0.71 17.30 -17.22
C ALA A 288 -1.05 17.66 -15.77
N ALA A 289 -0.10 17.47 -14.83
CA ALA A 289 -0.29 17.86 -13.43
C ALA A 289 -0.48 19.38 -13.27
N LYS A 290 0.29 20.20 -14.00
CA LYS A 290 0.16 21.67 -13.99
C LYS A 290 -1.19 22.11 -14.56
N MET A 291 -1.60 21.57 -15.71
CA MET A 291 -2.90 21.85 -16.32
C MET A 291 -4.05 21.47 -15.38
N LEU A 292 -3.94 20.32 -14.72
CA LEU A 292 -4.94 19.85 -13.78
C LEU A 292 -5.06 20.78 -12.56
N PHE A 293 -3.93 21.21 -12.01
CA PHE A 293 -3.87 22.16 -10.90
C PHE A 293 -4.43 23.54 -11.29
N ASP A 294 -4.21 23.98 -12.53
CA ASP A 294 -4.74 25.24 -13.06
C ASP A 294 -6.27 25.19 -13.21
N ARG A 295 -6.80 24.06 -13.69
CA ARG A 295 -8.23 23.90 -14.01
C ARG A 295 -9.13 23.81 -12.78
N HIS A 296 -8.70 23.12 -11.72
CA HIS A 296 -9.59 22.74 -10.62
C HIS A 296 -9.26 23.43 -9.30
N GLY A 297 -10.11 24.39 -8.88
CA GLY A 297 -9.98 25.05 -7.57
C GLY A 297 -10.10 24.09 -6.38
N ALA A 298 -11.04 23.13 -6.45
CA ALA A 298 -11.22 22.12 -5.41
C ALA A 298 -9.99 21.22 -5.20
N LEU A 299 -9.25 20.91 -6.29
CA LEU A 299 -7.97 20.23 -6.19
C LEU A 299 -6.94 21.09 -5.45
N ARG A 300 -6.87 22.39 -5.74
CA ARG A 300 -5.93 23.31 -5.06
C ARG A 300 -6.17 23.35 -3.56
N GLU A 301 -7.43 23.42 -3.13
CA GLU A 301 -7.81 23.36 -1.72
C GLU A 301 -7.43 22.02 -1.08
N ALA A 302 -7.71 20.90 -1.75
CA ALA A 302 -7.36 19.57 -1.27
C ALA A 302 -5.84 19.37 -1.13
N VAL A 303 -5.06 19.88 -2.09
CA VAL A 303 -3.59 19.88 -2.05
C VAL A 303 -3.07 20.79 -0.94
N SER A 304 -3.63 22.00 -0.76
CA SER A 304 -3.26 22.92 0.32
C SER A 304 -3.38 22.27 1.69
N ARG A 305 -4.48 21.55 1.96
CA ARG A 305 -4.68 20.82 3.23
C ARG A 305 -3.57 19.80 3.51
N ARG A 306 -2.94 19.24 2.47
CA ARG A 306 -1.96 18.14 2.55
C ARG A 306 -0.51 18.61 2.36
N ILE A 307 -0.33 19.89 2.07
CA ILE A 307 0.94 20.41 1.55
C ILE A 307 2.11 20.27 2.52
N THR A 308 1.83 20.38 3.81
CA THR A 308 2.85 20.26 4.85
C THR A 308 3.49 18.88 4.82
N HIS A 309 2.68 17.81 4.78
CA HIS A 309 3.19 16.45 4.70
C HIS A 309 3.95 16.23 3.39
N PHE A 310 3.39 16.70 2.28
CA PHE A 310 4.01 16.55 0.97
C PHE A 310 5.41 17.20 0.93
N CYS A 311 5.53 18.42 1.45
CA CYS A 311 6.81 19.12 1.57
C CYS A 311 7.82 18.34 2.43
N TYR A 312 7.40 17.81 3.58
CA TYR A 312 8.27 16.98 4.42
C TYR A 312 8.83 15.78 3.67
N LYS A 313 8.00 15.08 2.88
CA LYS A 313 8.42 13.94 2.05
C LYS A 313 9.47 14.36 1.02
N LEU A 314 9.24 15.45 0.29
CA LEU A 314 10.19 15.96 -0.71
C LEU A 314 11.52 16.38 -0.09
N LEU A 315 11.50 17.08 1.04
CA LEU A 315 12.71 17.50 1.74
C LEU A 315 13.48 16.31 2.31
N TYR A 316 12.76 15.29 2.83
CA TYR A 316 13.38 14.05 3.30
C TYR A 316 14.13 13.34 2.17
N ASP A 317 13.53 13.28 0.98
CA ASP A 317 14.15 12.69 -0.21
C ASP A 317 15.18 13.63 -0.88
N ASN A 318 15.50 14.77 -0.23
CA ASN A 318 16.42 15.81 -0.67
C ASN A 318 16.05 16.41 -2.06
N ASN A 319 14.77 16.37 -2.42
CA ASN A 319 14.26 16.88 -3.67
C ASN A 319 13.83 18.36 -3.53
N VAL A 320 14.82 19.22 -3.28
CA VAL A 320 14.61 20.66 -3.07
C VAL A 320 14.05 21.35 -4.31
N GLU A 321 14.42 20.89 -5.50
CA GLU A 321 13.92 21.44 -6.77
C GLU A 321 12.40 21.33 -6.89
N LYS A 322 11.84 20.16 -6.54
CA LYS A 322 10.39 19.97 -6.54
C LYS A 322 9.67 20.86 -5.54
N VAL A 323 10.31 21.21 -4.41
CA VAL A 323 9.75 22.19 -3.46
C VAL A 323 9.72 23.59 -4.06
N TYR A 324 10.74 24.00 -4.81
CA TYR A 324 10.72 25.28 -5.53
C TYR A 324 9.64 25.31 -6.62
N GLN A 325 9.54 24.26 -7.44
CA GLN A 325 8.48 24.13 -8.47
C GLN A 325 7.07 24.21 -7.85
N LEU A 326 6.90 23.68 -6.64
CA LEU A 326 5.65 23.73 -5.90
C LEU A 326 5.35 25.15 -5.37
N ILE A 327 6.37 25.88 -4.91
CA ILE A 327 6.23 27.30 -4.53
C ILE A 327 5.83 28.13 -5.76
N GLU A 328 6.49 27.94 -6.90
CA GLU A 328 6.13 28.62 -8.15
C GLU A 328 4.67 28.36 -8.55
N LEU A 329 4.24 27.10 -8.45
CA LEU A 329 2.86 26.71 -8.76
C LEU A 329 1.84 27.41 -7.84
N PHE A 330 2.11 27.52 -6.54
CA PHE A 330 1.24 28.24 -5.61
C PHE A 330 1.26 29.75 -5.79
N LEU A 331 2.42 30.33 -6.10
CA LEU A 331 2.53 31.77 -6.40
C LEU A 331 1.69 32.15 -7.62
N LYS A 332 1.65 31.29 -8.66
CA LYS A 332 0.79 31.49 -9.83
C LYS A 332 -0.69 31.63 -9.48
N HIS A 333 -1.14 30.99 -8.40
CA HIS A 333 -2.54 30.98 -7.94
C HIS A 333 -2.78 31.86 -6.69
N ASP A 334 -1.86 32.78 -6.36
CA ASP A 334 -1.91 33.68 -5.19
C ASP A 334 -2.08 32.98 -3.83
N MET A 335 -1.61 31.73 -3.71
CA MET A 335 -1.68 30.92 -2.49
C MET A 335 -0.53 31.23 -1.53
N LYS A 336 -0.47 32.49 -1.06
CA LYS A 336 0.65 33.03 -0.27
C LYS A 336 0.83 32.38 1.10
N ALA A 337 -0.25 31.89 1.72
CA ALA A 337 -0.19 31.24 3.03
C ALA A 337 0.57 29.90 2.94
N GLU A 338 0.31 29.14 1.88
CA GLU A 338 0.95 27.89 1.56
C GLU A 338 2.42 28.11 1.18
N CYS A 339 2.70 29.12 0.34
CA CYS A 339 4.08 29.54 0.03
C CYS A 339 4.86 29.89 1.28
N LYS A 340 4.27 30.65 2.22
CA LYS A 340 4.89 30.95 3.51
C LYS A 340 5.22 29.68 4.29
N SER A 341 4.29 28.74 4.38
CA SER A 341 4.51 27.46 5.06
C SER A 341 5.68 26.69 4.45
N LEU A 342 5.74 26.60 3.11
CA LEU A 342 6.81 25.93 2.39
C LEU A 342 8.17 26.60 2.59
N LEU A 343 8.24 27.93 2.52
CA LEU A 343 9.47 28.68 2.72
C LEU A 343 10.03 28.49 4.14
N ILE A 344 9.17 28.44 5.16
CA ILE A 344 9.59 28.14 6.54
C ILE A 344 10.22 26.75 6.62
N ARG A 345 9.58 25.72 6.05
CA ARG A 345 10.10 24.35 6.07
C ARG A 345 11.39 24.19 5.28
N LEU A 346 11.48 24.84 4.13
CA LEU A 346 12.68 24.85 3.33
C LEU A 346 13.84 25.56 4.06
N PHE A 347 13.56 26.67 4.74
CA PHE A 347 14.52 27.36 5.59
C PHE A 347 15.03 26.46 6.71
N GLU A 348 14.13 25.82 7.46
CA GLU A 348 14.48 24.87 8.51
C GLU A 348 15.39 23.76 7.97
N PHE A 349 15.03 23.16 6.83
CA PHE A 349 15.83 22.12 6.19
C PHE A 349 17.25 22.58 5.84
N GLN A 350 17.41 23.78 5.25
CA GLN A 350 18.73 24.33 4.94
C GLN A 350 19.52 24.71 6.20
N TYR A 351 18.83 25.18 7.25
CA TYR A 351 19.43 25.48 8.54
C TYR A 351 20.02 24.24 9.20
N TRP A 352 19.27 23.12 9.22
CA TRP A 352 19.77 21.83 9.74
C TRP A 352 21.03 21.34 9.00
N ARG A 353 21.14 21.66 7.70
CA ARG A 353 22.32 21.35 6.88
C ARG A 353 23.45 22.36 7.03
N LYS A 354 23.28 23.39 7.86
CA LYS A 354 24.21 24.52 8.05
C LYS A 354 24.54 25.26 6.74
N ASN A 355 23.60 25.27 5.80
CA ASN A 355 23.78 25.94 4.53
C ASN A 355 23.38 27.43 4.64
N LEU A 356 24.36 28.26 4.98
CA LEU A 356 24.15 29.71 5.14
C LEU A 356 23.64 30.37 3.85
N ARG A 357 24.22 30.01 2.70
CA ARG A 357 23.84 30.58 1.40
C ARG A 357 22.37 30.29 1.10
N GLY A 358 21.95 29.03 1.26
CA GLY A 358 20.56 28.64 1.05
C GLY A 358 19.59 29.36 1.99
N CYS A 359 19.94 29.52 3.26
CA CYS A 359 19.12 30.28 4.22
C CYS A 359 18.98 31.76 3.83
N SER A 360 20.08 32.38 3.35
CA SER A 360 20.07 33.77 2.90
C SER A 360 19.23 33.96 1.63
N GLU A 361 19.34 33.04 0.66
CA GLU A 361 18.56 33.06 -0.58
C GLU A 361 17.06 32.92 -0.29
N ILE A 362 16.67 32.03 0.63
CA ILE A 362 15.26 31.86 1.04
C ILE A 362 14.72 33.12 1.71
N MET A 363 15.51 33.77 2.57
CA MET A 363 15.10 35.02 3.21
C MET A 363 14.96 36.16 2.20
N GLN A 364 15.89 36.27 1.23
CA GLN A 364 15.78 37.25 0.16
C GLN A 364 14.54 37.01 -0.68
N ASN A 365 14.30 35.76 -1.10
CA ASN A 365 13.10 35.39 -1.86
C ASN A 365 11.82 35.71 -1.09
N ALA A 366 11.79 35.50 0.22
CA ALA A 366 10.62 35.84 1.02
C ALA A 366 10.38 37.36 1.08
N ILE A 367 11.44 38.17 1.14
CA ILE A 367 11.36 39.64 1.08
C ILE A 367 10.85 40.07 -0.30
N ASP A 368 11.42 39.53 -1.37
CA ASP A 368 11.07 39.87 -2.75
C ASP A 368 9.62 39.51 -3.07
N LEU A 369 9.13 38.39 -2.53
CA LEU A 369 7.73 37.93 -2.64
C LEU A 369 6.78 38.62 -1.65
N ASN A 370 7.28 39.52 -0.80
CA ASN A 370 6.53 40.19 0.27
C ASN A 370 5.83 39.21 1.23
N ILE A 371 6.50 38.11 1.57
CA ILE A 371 6.03 37.08 2.50
C ILE A 371 6.76 37.26 3.84
N ALA A 372 6.02 37.65 4.87
CA ALA A 372 6.58 37.82 6.22
C ALA A 372 6.90 36.46 6.86
N LEU A 373 8.19 36.13 6.97
CA LEU A 373 8.67 34.96 7.70
C LEU A 373 8.67 35.18 9.23
N PRO A 374 8.57 34.12 10.04
CA PRO A 374 8.67 34.21 11.50
C PRO A 374 10.04 34.75 11.95
N GLU A 375 10.06 35.49 13.06
CA GLU A 375 11.29 36.05 13.64
C GLU A 375 12.33 34.97 13.98
N MET A 376 11.88 33.74 14.26
CA MET A 376 12.73 32.57 14.47
C MET A 376 13.70 32.31 13.30
N CYS A 377 13.26 32.50 12.06
CA CYS A 377 14.12 32.33 10.88
C CYS A 377 15.26 33.37 10.87
N ASN A 378 14.96 34.63 11.23
CA ASN A 378 15.97 35.67 11.34
C ASN A 378 17.01 35.34 12.42
N ARG A 379 16.55 34.85 13.58
CA ARG A 379 17.43 34.43 14.67
C ARG A 379 18.34 33.27 14.26
N HIS A 380 17.78 32.23 13.62
CA HIS A 380 18.54 31.10 13.11
C HIS A 380 19.57 31.50 12.04
N LEU A 381 19.25 32.45 11.15
CA LEU A 381 20.22 32.97 10.19
C LEU A 381 21.38 33.70 10.89
N LEU A 382 21.06 34.53 11.89
CA LEU A 382 22.07 35.23 12.69
C LEU A 382 22.95 34.25 13.48
N GLU A 383 22.38 33.17 14.00
CA GLU A 383 23.13 32.10 14.67
C GLU A 383 24.14 31.42 13.72
N LEU A 384 23.73 31.11 12.49
CA LEU A 384 24.62 30.59 11.45
C LEU A 384 25.72 31.59 11.08
N LEU A 385 25.38 32.87 10.88
CA LEU A 385 26.34 33.94 10.54
C LEU A 385 27.39 34.15 11.63
N LEU A 386 26.97 34.06 12.90
CA LEU A 386 27.84 34.24 14.06
C LEU A 386 28.62 32.96 14.43
N GLY A 387 28.43 31.85 13.69
CA GLY A 387 29.11 30.57 13.93
C GLY A 387 28.80 29.93 15.28
N ARG A 388 27.68 30.30 15.92
CA ARG A 388 27.32 29.80 17.25
C ARG A 388 26.67 28.43 17.12
N SER A 389 27.45 27.37 17.32
CA SER A 389 26.91 26.02 17.41
C SER A 389 25.97 25.91 18.62
N THR A 390 24.79 25.32 18.43
CA THR A 390 23.71 25.17 19.42
C THR A 390 24.14 24.51 20.75
N ALA A 391 25.31 23.87 20.80
CA ALA A 391 25.93 23.36 22.02
C ALA A 391 26.18 24.43 23.12
N GLY A 392 26.17 25.72 22.79
CA GLY A 392 26.42 26.80 23.75
C GLY A 392 25.19 27.50 24.34
N MET A 393 23.98 27.27 23.82
CA MET A 393 22.77 28.00 24.27
C MET A 393 21.98 27.28 25.36
N GLU A 394 21.92 25.95 25.36
CA GLU A 394 21.25 25.20 26.44
C GLU A 394 21.94 25.41 27.82
N GLN A 395 23.26 25.61 27.85
CA GLN A 395 23.98 25.97 29.09
C GLN A 395 23.80 27.43 29.51
N LYS A 396 23.41 28.34 28.60
CA LYS A 396 23.22 29.77 28.92
C LYS A 396 21.83 30.11 29.41
N GLU A 397 20.82 29.30 29.08
CA GLU A 397 19.47 29.46 29.65
C GLU A 397 19.36 28.78 31.03
N ALA A 398 20.01 27.62 31.24
CA ALA A 398 20.07 26.98 32.56
C ALA A 398 20.87 27.80 33.60
N SER A 399 21.88 28.58 33.18
CA SER A 399 22.72 29.37 34.10
C SER A 399 22.18 30.78 34.42
N LYS A 400 21.07 31.21 33.79
CA LYS A 400 20.39 32.45 34.15
C LYS A 400 19.30 32.27 35.21
N HIS A 401 18.81 31.05 35.43
CA HIS A 401 17.78 30.77 36.44
C HIS A 401 18.29 30.39 37.83
N SER A 402 19.61 30.30 38.07
CA SER A 402 20.17 29.91 39.38
C SER A 402 20.93 30.99 40.14
N LYS A 403 20.90 32.26 39.70
CA LYS A 403 21.52 33.36 40.48
C LYS A 403 20.57 33.90 41.56
N ASN A 404 20.59 33.19 42.69
CA ASN A 404 20.50 33.73 44.06
C ASN A 404 19.41 34.79 44.35
N LEU A 405 18.20 34.33 44.69
CA LEU A 405 17.33 35.06 45.62
C LEU A 405 17.85 34.81 47.05
N LYS A 406 18.53 35.78 47.64
CA LYS A 406 18.74 35.84 49.09
C LYS A 406 17.47 36.38 49.75
N PRO A 407 16.93 35.73 50.81
CA PRO A 407 15.76 36.23 51.50
C PRO A 407 16.16 37.40 52.40
N ASN A 408 15.67 38.61 52.11
CA ASN A 408 15.78 39.72 53.05
C ASN A 408 14.79 39.50 54.19
N LYS A 409 15.34 39.23 55.38
CA LYS A 409 14.67 39.40 56.68
C LYS A 409 14.23 40.86 56.80
N TYR A 410 12.94 41.09 57.03
CA TYR A 410 12.46 42.28 57.70
C TYR A 410 11.64 41.85 58.92
N GLU A 411 12.11 42.28 60.10
CA GLU A 411 11.45 42.12 61.40
C GLU A 411 10.31 43.13 61.52
N LEU A 412 9.13 42.65 61.91
CA LEU A 412 8.04 43.50 62.39
C LEU A 412 8.38 43.96 63.82
N LYS A 413 8.46 45.26 64.03
CA LYS A 413 8.43 45.87 65.37
C LYS A 413 6.96 46.07 65.75
N PHE A 414 6.61 45.60 66.95
CA PHE A 414 5.31 45.77 67.60
C PHE A 414 5.00 47.23 67.90
#